data_AF-A0AAW0KHB5-F1
#
_entry.id   AF-A0AAW0KHB5-F1
#
_cell.length_a   1.000
_cell.length_b   1.000
_cell.length_c   1.000
_cell.angle_alpha   90.00
_cell.angle_beta   90.00
_cell.angle_gamma   90.00
#
_symmetry.space_group_name_H-M   'P 1'
#
loop_
_entity.id
_entity.type
_entity.pdbx_description
1 polymer ?
#
loop_
_entity_poly.entity_id
_entity_poly.type
_entity_poly.pdbx_seq_one_letter_code
_entity_poly.pdbx_strand_id
1 'polypeptide(L)'
;MRMNYYPPCPQPELVIGLNAHSDAVGLTILLQVNEMEGLQIRKDGRWISVKPLPNAFIVNIGDILEQAKQCRLHQMGLLSLNQ
;
A
#
# COMPACT_ATOMS: atom_id res chain seq x y z
N MET A 1 -0.79 1.57 -15.48
CA MET A 1 -1.14 0.29 -14.83
C MET A 1 0.16 -0.38 -14.37
N ARG A 2 0.21 -0.87 -13.13
CA ARG A 2 1.38 -1.55 -12.56
C ARG A 2 0.94 -2.91 -12.05
N MET A 3 1.64 -3.98 -12.43
CA MET A 3 1.42 -5.33 -11.92
C MET A 3 2.63 -5.71 -11.07
N ASN A 4 2.39 -6.16 -9.84
CA ASN A 4 3.46 -6.57 -8.94
C ASN A 4 3.29 -8.06 -8.62
N TYR A 5 4.40 -8.78 -8.60
CA TYR A 5 4.47 -10.17 -8.15
C TYR A 5 5.54 -10.27 -7.07
N TYR A 6 5.15 -10.74 -5.89
CA TYR A 6 6.01 -10.89 -4.73
C TYR A 6 6.18 -12.39 -4.45
N PRO A 7 7.29 -13.03 -4.91
CA PRO A 7 7.52 -14.44 -4.69
C PRO A 7 7.88 -14.72 -3.22
N PRO A 8 7.65 -15.95 -2.72
CA PRO A 8 8.06 -16.37 -1.37
C PRO A 8 9.55 -16.13 -1.11
N CYS A 9 9.88 -15.62 0.07
CA CYS A 9 11.22 -15.26 0.49
C CYS A 9 11.64 -16.07 1.72
N PRO A 10 12.82 -16.72 1.71
CA PRO A 10 13.29 -17.49 2.87
C PRO A 10 13.72 -16.61 4.06
N GLN A 11 13.97 -15.31 3.84
CA GLN A 11 14.44 -14.36 4.85
C GLN A 11 13.68 -13.03 4.75
N PRO A 12 12.34 -13.05 4.95
CA PRO A 12 11.48 -11.87 4.73
C PRO A 12 11.83 -10.69 5.65
N GLU A 13 12.49 -10.93 6.78
CA GLU A 13 12.97 -9.92 7.72
C GLU A 13 14.15 -9.08 7.21
N LEU A 14 14.86 -9.54 6.17
CA LEU A 14 16.06 -8.86 5.65
C LEU A 14 15.80 -8.05 4.38
N VAL A 15 14.63 -8.18 3.79
CA VAL A 15 14.29 -7.59 2.50
C VAL A 15 12.94 -6.88 2.59
N ILE A 16 12.60 -6.07 1.59
CA ILE A 16 11.26 -5.49 1.46
C ILE A 16 10.71 -5.60 0.04
N GLY A 17 9.42 -5.90 -0.11
CA GLY A 17 8.83 -6.17 -1.43
C GLY A 17 8.65 -4.87 -2.21
N LEU A 18 8.10 -3.86 -1.54
CA LEU A 18 8.05 -2.50 -2.05
C LEU A 18 8.32 -1.53 -0.90
N ASN A 19 9.34 -0.70 -1.09
CA ASN A 19 9.71 0.35 -0.14
C ASN A 19 8.54 1.26 0.21
N ALA A 20 8.56 1.79 1.43
CA ALA A 20 7.58 2.77 1.90
C ALA A 20 7.55 3.99 0.96
N HIS A 21 6.38 4.31 0.42
CA HIS A 21 6.18 5.45 -0.48
C HIS A 21 4.76 6.00 -0.36
N SER A 22 4.57 7.24 -0.82
CA SER A 22 3.26 7.78 -1.19
C SER A 22 3.04 7.66 -2.69
N ASP A 23 1.79 7.67 -3.11
CA ASP A 23 1.45 7.63 -4.53
C ASP A 23 1.44 9.06 -5.09
N ALA A 24 2.36 9.35 -6.01
CA ALA A 24 2.46 10.67 -6.65
C ALA A 24 1.28 11.02 -7.58
N VAL A 25 0.30 10.12 -7.74
CA VAL A 25 -0.88 10.31 -8.58
C VAL A 25 -2.05 10.90 -7.79
N GLY A 26 -3.23 11.04 -8.40
CA GLY A 26 -4.42 11.49 -7.69
C GLY A 26 -5.09 10.37 -6.89
N LEU A 27 -5.38 9.24 -7.54
CA LEU A 27 -6.12 8.12 -6.95
C LEU A 27 -5.52 6.81 -7.43
N THR A 28 -5.27 5.87 -6.52
CA THR A 28 -4.88 4.49 -6.87
C THR A 28 -6.00 3.54 -6.51
N ILE A 29 -6.31 2.64 -7.45
CA ILE A 29 -7.27 1.54 -7.27
C ILE A 29 -6.46 0.25 -7.37
N LEU A 30 -6.34 -0.46 -6.26
CA LEU A 30 -5.55 -1.68 -6.12
C LEU A 30 -6.46 -2.89 -6.00
N LEU A 31 -6.24 -3.88 -6.87
CA LEU A 31 -6.80 -5.22 -6.77
C LEU A 31 -5.73 -6.16 -6.23
N GLN A 32 -6.01 -6.82 -5.11
CA GLN A 32 -5.18 -7.92 -4.64
C GLN A 32 -5.71 -9.24 -5.19
N VAL A 33 -4.89 -9.92 -5.99
CA VAL A 33 -5.33 -11.09 -6.78
C VAL A 33 -5.46 -12.35 -5.92
N ASN A 34 -4.76 -12.40 -4.78
CA ASN A 34 -4.75 -13.52 -3.86
C ASN A 34 -5.08 -13.06 -2.43
N GLU A 35 -5.38 -14.02 -1.55
CA GLU A 35 -5.71 -13.77 -0.14
C GLU A 35 -4.46 -13.59 0.76
N MET A 36 -3.28 -13.46 0.15
CA MET A 36 -2.00 -13.39 0.83
C MET A 36 -1.78 -11.98 1.41
N GLU A 37 -1.62 -11.85 2.73
CA GLU A 37 -1.42 -10.54 3.37
C GLU A 37 -0.04 -9.96 3.01
N GLY A 38 0.05 -8.64 2.85
CA GLY A 38 1.34 -8.00 2.56
C GLY A 38 1.28 -6.49 2.47
N LEU A 39 0.12 -5.93 2.09
CA LEU A 39 -0.07 -4.49 2.10
C LEU A 39 -0.20 -3.96 3.52
N GLN A 40 0.60 -2.94 3.83
CA GLN A 40 0.50 -2.17 5.06
C GLN A 40 0.43 -0.68 4.75
N ILE A 41 -0.31 0.04 5.60
CA ILE A 41 -0.38 1.51 5.57
C ILE A 41 0.21 2.08 6.85
N ARG A 42 0.83 3.26 6.75
CA ARG A 42 1.27 4.01 7.92
C ARG A 42 0.18 4.95 8.41
N LYS A 43 -0.27 4.79 9.65
CA LYS A 43 -1.24 5.65 10.35
C LYS A 43 -0.74 5.96 11.76
N ASP A 44 -0.74 7.23 12.15
CA ASP A 44 -0.32 7.68 13.48
C ASP A 44 1.08 7.15 13.90
N GLY A 45 2.00 7.11 12.92
CA GLY A 45 3.37 6.61 13.11
C GLY A 45 3.50 5.08 13.21
N ARG A 46 2.41 4.33 13.05
CA ARG A 46 2.38 2.87 13.13
C ARG A 46 2.02 2.24 11.79
N TRP A 47 2.58 1.06 11.52
CA TRP A 47 2.20 0.25 10.38
C TRP A 47 0.97 -0.60 10.71
N ILE A 48 -0.02 -0.59 9.82
CA ILE A 48 -1.27 -1.32 9.95
C ILE A 48 -1.44 -2.19 8.71
N SER A 49 -1.59 -3.51 8.89
CA SER A 49 -1.89 -4.44 7.80
C SER A 49 -3.29 -4.19 7.25
N VAL A 50 -3.40 -4.14 5.92
CA VAL A 50 -4.68 -4.03 5.22
C VAL A 50 -5.11 -5.43 4.79
N LYS A 51 -6.20 -5.92 5.38
CA LYS A 51 -6.79 -7.18 4.97
C LYS A 51 -7.70 -6.94 3.76
N PRO A 52 -7.41 -7.53 2.58
CA PRO A 52 -8.31 -7.42 1.44
C PRO A 52 -9.65 -8.09 1.76
N LEU A 53 -10.74 -7.44 1.36
CA LEU A 53 -12.06 -8.06 1.39
C LEU A 53 -12.30 -8.81 0.08
N PRO A 54 -13.00 -9.96 0.10
CA PRO A 54 -13.40 -10.64 -1.12
C PRO A 54 -14.21 -9.70 -2.03
N ASN A 55 -13.89 -9.71 -3.34
CA ASN A 55 -14.55 -8.87 -4.36
C ASN A 55 -14.46 -7.35 -4.11
N ALA A 56 -13.42 -6.87 -3.41
CA ALA A 56 -13.21 -5.46 -3.15
C ALA A 56 -11.92 -4.94 -3.77
N PHE A 57 -11.93 -3.64 -4.09
CA PHE A 57 -10.71 -2.89 -4.39
C PHE A 57 -10.27 -2.08 -3.16
N ILE A 58 -8.97 -1.93 -3.01
CA ILE A 58 -8.38 -1.00 -2.06
C ILE A 58 -8.17 0.32 -2.81
N VAL A 59 -8.71 1.41 -2.29
CA VAL A 59 -8.59 2.73 -2.89
C VAL A 59 -7.74 3.60 -1.98
N ASN A 60 -6.74 4.27 -2.54
CA ASN A 60 -6.00 5.31 -1.85
C ASN A 60 -6.14 6.67 -2.53
N ILE A 61 -5.84 7.72 -1.77
CA ILE A 61 -5.68 9.08 -2.27
C ILE A 61 -4.18 9.34 -2.35
N GLY A 62 -3.72 9.78 -3.52
CA GLY A 62 -2.33 10.16 -3.73
C GLY A 62 -2.07 11.66 -3.54
N ASP A 63 -0.81 12.02 -3.67
CA ASP A 63 -0.26 13.32 -3.28
C ASP A 63 -0.92 14.49 -4.03
N ILE A 64 -1.33 14.29 -5.29
CA ILE A 64 -1.98 15.36 -6.10
C ILE A 64 -3.35 15.73 -5.51
N LEU A 65 -4.15 14.73 -5.13
CA LEU A 65 -5.48 14.99 -4.55
C LEU A 65 -5.39 15.49 -3.12
N GLU A 66 -4.40 15.05 -2.34
CA GLU A 66 -4.16 15.59 -1.00
C GLU A 66 -3.84 17.08 -1.05
N GLN A 67 -2.90 17.49 -1.91
CA GLN A 67 -2.53 18.90 -2.08
C GLN A 67 -3.72 19.76 -2.51
N ALA A 68 -4.52 19.26 -3.46
CA ALA A 68 -5.71 19.97 -3.94
C ALA A 68 -6.79 20.17 -2.86
N LYS A 69 -6.80 19.36 -1.80
CA LYS A 69 -7.81 19.42 -0.73
C LYS A 69 -7.50 20.47 0.34
N GLN A 70 -6.31 21.09 0.35
CA GLN A 70 -5.83 21.95 1.46
C GLN A 70 -5.98 21.28 2.85
N CYS A 71 -6.12 19.96 2.88
CA CYS A 71 -6.35 19.14 4.08
C CYS A 71 -5.19 18.15 4.17
N ARG A 72 -4.47 18.22 5.28
CA ARG A 72 -3.33 17.33 5.57
C ARG A 72 -3.87 15.93 5.84
N LEU A 73 -3.92 15.08 4.83
CA LEU A 73 -4.22 13.67 5.03
C LEU A 73 -2.89 13.03 5.42
N HIS A 74 -2.78 12.54 6.65
CA HIS A 74 -1.54 11.92 7.11
C HIS A 74 -1.05 10.91 6.07
N GLN A 75 0.13 11.18 5.47
CA GLN A 75 0.68 10.38 4.38
C GLN A 75 0.58 8.90 4.71
N MET A 76 -0.26 8.19 3.95
CA MET A 76 -0.30 6.75 3.95
C MET A 76 0.93 6.27 3.21
N GLY A 77 2.01 6.01 3.94
CA GLY A 77 3.08 5.20 3.40
C GLY A 77 2.49 3.83 3.05
N LEU A 78 2.55 3.42 1.80
CA LEU A 78 2.25 2.06 1.38
C LEU A 78 3.54 1.24 1.49
N LEU A 79 3.49 0.16 2.25
CA LEU A 79 4.55 -0.84 2.33
C LEU A 79 3.98 -2.16 1.86
N SER A 80 4.66 -2.83 0.94
CA SER A 80 4.38 -4.25 0.69
C SER A 80 5.44 -5.06 1.40
N LEU A 81 5.04 -5.80 2.44
CA LEU A 81 5.90 -6.78 3.10
C LEU A 81 6.27 -7.89 2.12
N ASN A 82 7.44 -8.49 2.36
CA ASN A 82 7.81 -9.74 1.72
C ASN A 82 7.07 -10.90 2.37
N GLN A 83 6.58 -11.77 1.51
CA GLN A 83 6.26 -13.15 1.84
C GLN A 83 7.33 -14.02 1.21
#